data_AF-A0A359DEY4-F1
#
_entry.id   AF-A0A359DEY4-F1
#
_cell.length_a   1.000
_cell.length_b   1.000
_cell.length_c   1.000
_cell.angle_alpha   90.00
_cell.angle_beta   90.00
_cell.angle_gamma   90.00
#
_symmetry.space_group_name_H-M   'P 1'
#
loop_
_entity.id
_entity.type
_entity.pdbx_description
1 polymer ?
#
loop_
_entity_poly.entity_id
_entity_poly.type
_entity_poly.pdbx_seq_one_letter_code
_entity_poly.pdbx_strand_id
1 'polypeptide(L)'
;HIESPRLGIVARQLLASPLELVCAAAIIYFALPAENNPGFLVVLGVFLASFSLALLSHAPGGLGVLEVTFLAAMPELPASDVLAALIVFRGFYLLLPFALSLLVVLGFEWTQWKDRRDAANNPPLP
;
A
#
# COMPACT_ATOMS: atom_id res chain seq x y z
N HIS A 1 -0.53 21.85 23.71
CA HIS A 1 -1.02 22.78 22.67
C HIS A 1 -1.20 21.98 21.39
N ILE A 2 -2.44 21.83 20.89
CA ILE A 2 -2.68 21.18 19.59
C ILE A 2 -2.52 22.29 18.54
N GLU A 3 -1.31 22.43 18.00
CA GLU A 3 -1.06 23.33 16.88
C GLU A 3 -1.68 22.70 15.63
N SER A 4 -2.79 23.26 15.17
CA SER A 4 -3.49 22.71 14.00
C SER A 4 -2.63 22.91 12.75
N PRO A 5 -2.49 21.89 11.89
CA PRO A 5 -1.70 22.00 10.67
C PRO A 5 -2.23 23.14 9.79
N ARG A 6 -1.31 23.84 9.12
CA ARG A 6 -1.64 24.93 8.19
C ARG A 6 -2.69 24.45 7.18
N LEU A 7 -3.70 25.28 6.91
CA LEU A 7 -4.82 24.94 6.03
C LEU A 7 -4.40 24.39 4.66
N GLY A 8 -3.28 24.87 4.11
CA GLY A 8 -2.73 24.35 2.85
C GLY A 8 -2.26 22.89 2.90
N ILE A 9 -1.77 22.42 4.06
CA ILE A 9 -1.37 21.01 4.24
C ILE A 9 -2.63 20.13 4.33
N VAL A 10 -3.64 20.59 5.07
CA VAL A 10 -4.93 19.89 5.19
C VAL A 10 -5.57 19.72 3.81
N ALA A 11 -5.61 20.77 3.00
CA ALA A 11 -6.17 20.71 1.65
C ALA A 11 -5.42 19.70 0.75
N ARG A 12 -4.08 19.69 0.80
CA ARG A 12 -3.28 18.72 0.03
C ARG A 12 -3.54 17.29 0.50
N GLN A 13 -3.62 17.05 1.80
CA GLN A 13 -3.89 15.73 2.35
C GLN A 13 -5.29 15.23 1.99
N LEU A 14 -6.28 16.14 2.05
CA LEU A 14 -7.67 15.84 1.70
C LEU A 14 -7.83 15.42 0.24
N LEU A 15 -6.92 15.85 -0.65
CA LEU A 15 -6.85 15.41 -2.04
C LEU A 15 -5.97 14.17 -2.23
N ALA A 16 -4.82 14.10 -1.55
CA ALA A 16 -3.87 13.01 -1.69
C ALA A 16 -4.45 11.67 -1.21
N SER A 17 -5.17 11.65 -0.08
CA SER A 17 -5.76 10.44 0.48
C SER A 17 -6.78 9.75 -0.44
N PRO A 18 -7.82 10.42 -0.98
CA PRO A 18 -8.74 9.76 -1.90
C PRO A 18 -8.08 9.39 -3.23
N LEU A 19 -7.12 10.18 -3.72
CA LEU A 19 -6.38 9.84 -4.93
C LEU A 19 -5.57 8.55 -4.76
N GLU A 20 -4.94 8.38 -3.60
CA GLU A 20 -4.23 7.16 -3.23
C GLU A 20 -5.20 5.96 -3.26
N LEU A 21 -6.35 6.04 -2.57
CA LEU A 21 -7.36 4.97 -2.56
C LEU A 21 -7.88 4.61 -3.97
N VAL A 22 -8.07 5.62 -4.83
CA VAL A 22 -8.45 5.43 -6.24
C VAL A 22 -7.37 4.65 -7.00
N CYS A 23 -6.10 5.03 -6.83
CA CYS A 23 -4.97 4.32 -7.44
C CYS A 23 -4.82 2.90 -6.90
N ALA A 24 -5.04 2.69 -5.60
CA ALA A 24 -4.99 1.38 -4.96
C ALA A 24 -6.05 0.43 -5.54
N ALA A 25 -7.29 0.90 -5.66
CA ALA A 25 -8.37 0.15 -6.30
C ALA A 25 -8.09 -0.14 -7.78
N ALA A 26 -7.40 0.77 -8.49
CA ALA A 26 -7.05 0.58 -9.89
C ALA A 26 -6.14 -0.63 -10.11
N ILE A 27 -5.22 -0.93 -9.17
CA ILE A 27 -4.38 -2.12 -9.26
C ILE A 27 -5.25 -3.38 -9.32
N ILE A 28 -6.26 -3.49 -8.46
CA ILE A 28 -7.18 -4.64 -8.44
C ILE A 28 -8.00 -4.69 -9.73
N TYR A 29 -8.55 -3.54 -10.15
CA TYR A 29 -9.36 -3.46 -11.37
C TYR A 29 -8.61 -3.93 -12.62
N PHE A 30 -7.34 -3.53 -12.78
CA PHE A 30 -6.51 -3.95 -13.91
C PHE A 30 -5.96 -5.38 -13.77
N ALA A 31 -5.91 -5.92 -12.56
CA ALA A 31 -5.49 -7.30 -12.33
C ALA A 31 -6.63 -8.31 -12.52
N LEU A 32 -7.89 -7.87 -12.43
CA LEU A 32 -9.05 -8.69 -12.77
C LEU A 32 -9.09 -8.99 -14.28
N PRO A 33 -9.58 -10.18 -14.69
CA PRO A 33 -9.75 -10.50 -16.09
C PRO A 33 -10.68 -9.50 -16.78
N ALA A 34 -10.44 -9.26 -18.08
CA ALA A 34 -11.27 -8.37 -18.87
C ALA A 34 -12.69 -8.96 -19.09
N GLU A 35 -12.79 -10.28 -19.18
CA GLU A 35 -14.05 -11.00 -19.21
C GLU A 35 -14.74 -10.89 -17.84
N ASN A 36 -16.01 -10.49 -17.86
CA ASN A 36 -16.85 -10.31 -16.67
C ASN A 36 -16.36 -9.24 -15.66
N ASN A 37 -15.48 -8.31 -16.06
CA ASN A 37 -15.03 -7.25 -15.18
C ASN A 37 -16.22 -6.35 -14.75
N PRO A 38 -16.49 -6.19 -13.43
CA PRO A 38 -17.65 -5.44 -12.95
C PRO A 38 -17.51 -3.91 -13.14
N GLY A 39 -16.37 -3.46 -13.64
CA GLY A 39 -16.09 -2.04 -13.87
C GLY A 39 -15.42 -1.37 -12.69
N PHE A 40 -14.68 -0.30 -12.97
CA PHE A 40 -13.83 0.37 -11.98
C PHE A 40 -14.59 0.89 -10.76
N LEU A 41 -15.78 1.48 -10.95
CA LEU A 41 -16.57 2.03 -9.84
C LEU A 41 -17.04 0.95 -8.87
N VAL A 42 -17.38 -0.24 -9.36
CA VAL A 42 -17.77 -1.38 -8.51
C VAL A 42 -16.55 -1.85 -7.72
N VAL A 43 -15.40 -2.04 -8.38
CA VAL A 43 -14.16 -2.42 -7.71
C VAL A 43 -13.75 -1.40 -6.65
N LEU A 44 -13.84 -0.10 -6.95
CA LEU A 44 -13.57 0.98 -6.00
C LEU A 44 -14.52 0.93 -4.80
N GLY A 45 -15.83 0.76 -5.03
CA GLY A 45 -16.81 0.66 -3.95
C GLY A 45 -16.55 -0.54 -3.03
N VAL A 46 -16.26 -1.71 -3.61
CA VAL A 46 -15.90 -2.92 -2.85
C VAL A 46 -14.58 -2.73 -2.11
N PHE A 47 -13.58 -2.13 -2.74
CA PHE A 47 -12.30 -1.81 -2.10
C PHE A 47 -12.49 -0.92 -0.88
N LEU A 48 -13.26 0.17 -0.99
CA LEU A 48 -13.52 1.09 0.12
C LEU A 48 -14.27 0.41 1.28
N ALA A 49 -15.29 -0.40 0.97
CA ALA A 49 -16.02 -1.17 1.97
C ALA A 49 -15.12 -2.20 2.68
N SER A 50 -14.34 -2.94 1.90
CA SER A 50 -13.40 -3.94 2.38
C SER A 50 -12.27 -3.33 3.22
N PHE A 51 -11.69 -2.23 2.76
CA PHE A 51 -10.67 -1.49 3.49
C PHE A 51 -11.20 -0.97 4.83
N SER A 52 -12.43 -0.44 4.86
CA SER A 52 -13.08 0.00 6.10
C SER A 52 -13.29 -1.15 7.08
N LEU A 53 -13.73 -2.31 6.60
CA LEU A 53 -13.88 -3.53 7.42
C LEU A 53 -12.53 -4.05 7.93
N ALA A 54 -11.48 -4.00 7.11
CA ALA A 54 -10.13 -4.37 7.50
C ALA A 54 -9.57 -3.45 8.59
N LEU A 55 -9.85 -2.15 8.52
CA LEU A 55 -9.47 -1.20 9.57
C LEU A 55 -10.22 -1.49 10.89
N LEU A 56 -11.52 -1.76 10.80
CA LEU A 56 -12.36 -2.02 11.98
C LEU A 56 -12.01 -3.35 12.66
N SER A 57 -11.58 -4.36 11.89
CA SER A 57 -11.25 -5.67 12.43
C SER A 57 -9.91 -5.72 13.18
N HIS A 58 -9.06 -4.68 13.03
CA HIS A 58 -7.68 -4.68 13.50
C HIS A 58 -6.85 -5.88 13.02
N ALA A 59 -7.27 -6.52 11.93
CA ALA A 59 -6.51 -7.61 11.34
C ALA A 59 -5.17 -7.08 10.81
N PRO A 60 -4.03 -7.73 11.13
CA PRO A 60 -2.73 -7.29 10.67
C PRO A 60 -2.70 -7.30 9.13
N GLY A 61 -2.47 -6.13 8.53
CA GLY A 61 -2.46 -5.96 7.07
C GLY A 61 -3.79 -6.27 6.37
N GLY A 62 -4.91 -6.32 7.09
CA GLY A 62 -6.23 -6.64 6.53
C GLY A 62 -6.35 -8.07 5.98
N LEU A 63 -5.44 -8.97 6.37
CA LEU A 63 -5.39 -10.35 5.90
C LEU A 63 -6.68 -11.10 6.23
N GLY A 64 -7.22 -11.83 5.26
CA GLY A 64 -8.46 -12.59 5.39
C GLY A 64 -9.71 -11.72 5.23
N VAL A 65 -9.80 -10.60 5.94
CA VAL A 65 -10.97 -9.70 5.85
C VAL A 65 -11.10 -9.10 4.45
N LEU A 66 -9.98 -8.75 3.81
CA LEU A 66 -9.99 -8.20 2.47
C LEU A 66 -10.53 -9.22 1.46
N GLU A 67 -9.95 -10.43 1.45
CA GLU A 67 -10.35 -11.52 0.55
C GLU A 67 -11.80 -11.93 0.73
N VAL A 68 -12.22 -12.15 1.98
CA VAL A 68 -13.58 -12.59 2.27
C VAL A 68 -14.59 -11.53 1.82
N THR A 69 -14.30 -10.25 2.05
CA THR A 69 -15.20 -9.17 1.61
C THR A 69 -15.29 -9.10 0.09
N PHE A 70 -14.16 -9.21 -0.63
CA PHE A 70 -14.16 -9.20 -2.09
C PHE A 70 -14.89 -10.40 -2.69
N LEU A 71 -14.64 -11.60 -2.16
CA LEU A 71 -15.33 -12.82 -2.59
C LEU A 71 -16.84 -12.76 -2.30
N ALA A 72 -17.23 -12.17 -1.16
CA ALA A 72 -18.64 -11.98 -0.83
C ALA A 72 -19.32 -10.91 -1.70
N ALA A 73 -18.59 -9.86 -2.08
CA ALA A 73 -19.12 -8.75 -2.87
C ALA A 73 -19.14 -9.02 -4.38
N MET A 74 -18.36 -9.97 -4.88
CA MET A 74 -18.26 -10.35 -6.29
C MET A 74 -18.47 -11.86 -6.51
N PRO A 75 -19.63 -12.42 -6.12
CA PRO A 75 -19.88 -13.87 -6.18
C PRO A 75 -19.96 -14.42 -7.61
N GLU A 76 -20.20 -13.56 -8.59
CA GLU A 76 -20.27 -13.91 -10.02
C GLU A 76 -18.89 -14.18 -10.63
N LEU A 77 -17.81 -13.72 -10.00
CA LEU A 77 -16.45 -13.94 -10.47
C LEU A 77 -15.88 -15.25 -9.91
N PRO A 78 -15.07 -15.99 -10.68
CA PRO A 78 -14.31 -17.10 -10.14
C PRO A 78 -13.44 -16.66 -8.97
N ALA A 79 -13.52 -17.38 -7.85
CA ALA A 79 -12.74 -17.04 -6.66
C ALA A 79 -11.22 -17.01 -6.94
N SER A 80 -10.75 -17.84 -7.87
CA SER A 80 -9.36 -17.83 -8.34
C SER A 80 -8.93 -16.47 -8.88
N ASP A 81 -9.80 -15.80 -9.63
CA ASP A 81 -9.48 -14.59 -10.35
C ASP A 81 -9.46 -13.40 -9.40
N VAL A 82 -10.43 -13.36 -8.49
CA VAL A 82 -10.48 -12.38 -7.40
C VAL A 82 -9.23 -12.53 -6.52
N LEU A 83 -8.90 -13.74 -6.08
CA LEU A 83 -7.72 -13.98 -5.24
C LEU A 83 -6.42 -13.64 -5.97
N ALA A 84 -6.30 -13.97 -7.27
CA ALA A 84 -5.15 -13.60 -8.08
C ALA A 84 -4.99 -12.07 -8.15
N ALA A 85 -6.08 -11.34 -8.42
CA ALA A 85 -6.07 -9.87 -8.44
C ALA A 85 -5.64 -9.28 -7.07
N LEU A 86 -6.09 -9.87 -5.96
CA LEU A 86 -5.71 -9.44 -4.62
C LEU A 86 -4.24 -9.75 -4.29
N ILE A 87 -3.69 -10.85 -4.80
CA ILE A 87 -2.26 -11.16 -4.68
C ILE A 87 -1.43 -10.13 -5.46
N VAL A 88 -1.85 -9.78 -6.69
CA VAL A 88 -1.21 -8.72 -7.48
C VAL A 88 -1.27 -7.39 -6.75
N PHE A 89 -2.42 -7.04 -6.18
CA PHE A 89 -2.57 -5.86 -5.34
C PHE A 89 -1.56 -5.83 -4.20
N ARG A 90 -1.38 -6.92 -3.44
CA ARG A 90 -0.36 -6.99 -2.39
C ARG A 90 1.06 -6.86 -2.92
N GLY A 91 1.34 -7.44 -4.08
CA GLY A 91 2.62 -7.29 -4.76
C GLY A 91 2.97 -5.82 -4.97
N PHE A 92 2.08 -5.05 -5.58
CA PHE A 92 2.33 -3.64 -5.90
C PHE A 92 2.15 -2.69 -4.72
N TYR A 93 1.21 -2.97 -3.82
CA TYR A 93 0.82 -2.06 -2.75
C TYR A 93 1.64 -2.26 -1.47
N LEU A 94 2.08 -3.49 -1.18
CA LEU A 94 2.82 -3.81 0.05
C LEU A 94 4.25 -4.26 -0.22
N LEU A 95 4.43 -5.28 -1.07
CA LEU A 95 5.72 -5.96 -1.21
C LEU A 95 6.74 -5.12 -2.00
N LEU A 96 6.33 -4.48 -3.09
CA LEU A 96 7.21 -3.65 -3.90
C LEU A 96 7.72 -2.42 -3.13
N PRO A 97 6.86 -1.61 -2.45
CA PRO A 97 7.34 -0.51 -1.62
C PRO A 97 8.23 -0.97 -0.47
N PHE A 98 7.90 -2.12 0.14
CA PHE A 98 8.71 -2.72 1.19
C PHE A 98 10.11 -3.09 0.69
N ALA A 99 10.21 -3.77 -0.46
CA ALA A 99 11.48 -4.14 -1.07
C ALA A 99 12.32 -2.91 -1.46
N LEU A 100 11.70 -1.89 -2.06
CA LEU A 100 12.37 -0.63 -2.38
C LEU A 100 12.89 0.06 -1.12
N SER A 101 12.08 0.12 -0.07
CA SER A 101 12.49 0.69 1.23
C SER A 101 13.69 -0.04 1.81
N LEU A 102 13.70 -1.38 1.76
CA LEU A 102 14.81 -2.19 2.24
C LEU A 102 16.11 -1.87 1.47
N LEU A 103 16.05 -1.75 0.14
CA LEU A 103 17.21 -1.39 -0.67
C LEU A 103 17.75 0.00 -0.32
N VAL A 104 16.87 0.98 -0.13
CA VAL A 104 17.25 2.35 0.24
C VAL A 104 17.90 2.37 1.62
N VAL A 105 17.29 1.71 2.61
CA VAL A 105 17.79 1.69 3.99
C VAL A 105 19.14 0.97 4.09
N LEU A 106 19.26 -0.22 3.50
CA LEU A 106 20.53 -0.97 3.50
C LEU A 106 21.63 -0.21 2.76
N GLY A 107 21.30 0.43 1.64
CA GLY A 107 22.25 1.28 0.91
C GLY A 107 22.74 2.44 1.77
N PHE A 108 21.82 3.15 2.43
CA PHE A 108 22.14 4.26 3.32
C PHE A 108 23.00 3.81 4.52
N GLU A 109 22.63 2.71 5.17
CA GLU A 109 23.37 2.17 6.30
C GLU A 109 24.78 1.73 5.90
N TRP A 110 24.94 1.12 4.73
CA TRP A 110 26.25 0.75 4.21
C TRP A 110 27.15 1.98 4.00
N THR A 111 26.63 3.06 3.38
CA THR A 111 27.39 4.31 3.25
C THR A 111 27.82 4.87 4.62
N GLN A 112 26.90 4.95 5.58
CA GLN A 112 27.21 5.43 6.94
C GLN A 112 28.22 4.56 7.68
N TRP A 113 28.11 3.24 7.54
CA TRP A 113 29.06 2.30 8.13
C TRP A 113 30.46 2.46 7.55
N LYS A 114 30.57 2.67 6.24
CA LYS A 114 31.85 2.94 5.58
C LYS A 114 32.48 4.22 6.09
N ASP A 115 31.72 5.33 6.12
CA ASP A 115 32.23 6.64 6.58
C ASP A 115 32.73 6.57 8.04
N ARG A 116 32.00 5.86 8.91
CA ARG A 116 32.39 5.65 10.32
C ARG A 116 33.66 4.82 10.46
N ARG A 117 33.84 3.78 9.62
CA ARG A 117 35.06 2.97 9.62
C ARG A 117 36.26 3.76 9.12
N ASP A 118 36.08 4.56 8.08
CA ASP A 118 37.15 5.39 7.52
C ASP A 118 37.60 6.46 8.54
N ALA A 119 36.67 7.07 9.26
CA ALA A 119 36.98 8.01 10.36
C ALA A 119 37.67 7.33 11.56
N ALA A 120 37.31 6.08 11.89
CA ALA A 120 37.96 5.33 12.96
C ALA A 120 39.39 4.91 12.58
N ASN A 121 39.65 4.63 11.30
CA ASN A 121 40.97 4.25 10.79
C ASN A 121 41.90 5.47 10.60
N ASN A 122 41.36 6.66 10.34
CA ASN A 122 42.09 7.91 10.20
C ASN A 122 41.58 8.97 11.19
N PRO A 123 41.97 8.90 12.47
CA PRO A 123 41.57 9.90 13.45
C PRO A 123 42.13 11.29 13.04
N PRO A 124 41.36 12.38 13.23
CA PRO A 124 41.87 13.72 12.98
C PRO A 124 43.08 14.00 13.87
N LEU A 125 44.12 14.60 13.29
CA LEU A 125 45.32 14.99 14.02
C LEU A 125 44.98 16.10 15.05
N PRO A 126 45.64 16.10 16.22
CA PRO A 126 45.35 17.03 17.32
C PRO A 126 45.57 18.50 16.96
#